data_AF-A0AAD6ZFL1-F1
#
_entry.id   AF-A0AAD6ZFL1-F1
#
_cell.length_a   1.000
_cell.length_b   1.000
_cell.length_c   1.000
_cell.angle_alpha   90.00
_cell.angle_beta   90.00
_cell.angle_gamma   90.00
#
_symmetry.space_group_name_H-M   'P 1'
#
loop_
_entity.id
_entity.type
_entity.pdbx_description
1 polymer ?
#
loop_
_entity_poly.entity_id
_entity_poly.type
_entity_poly.pdbx_seq_one_letter_code
_entity_poly.pdbx_strand_id
1 'polypeptide(L)'
;MSDIANPPEKYQCSRLCYQRKTLVEYKTTLNGGRAKTCLMCQRQAREGARKRKADSDNDKSNDDELGVLGLVEFINVLTQQDDNLELDARVEISSLAGTGREKADQLALLIWKKMKYRFVYHSKYDRSKSDRTRFMYHCAQNQKRQHKLEKSEHEGAKHRDKIAMDSFDCHGWLHITLHNSDNIVLVKISHRDDHIPYWCIDVPAHVTEFLWDEVLKTYPRLSFTRRAIFSMWPENSAKEWKLDADELVSANILLNKFRSLNPLTGENEGLYSVEPIPLAPEHGFTAIAFALPRLLREVGGRIRELSLDSAWNTNGSRYEIYALLGEFMGLGCPLVIFLSSRIPGALPVGKND
;
A
#
# COMPACT_ATOMS: atom_id res chain seq x y z
N MET A 1 14.45 -60.39 -33.04
CA MET A 1 14.51 -59.87 -31.65
C MET A 1 14.90 -58.42 -31.76
N SER A 2 13.94 -57.50 -31.63
CA SER A 2 14.16 -56.06 -31.69
C SER A 2 14.58 -55.56 -30.32
N ASP A 3 15.81 -55.05 -30.22
CA ASP A 3 16.34 -54.42 -29.01
C ASP A 3 15.51 -53.18 -28.66
N ILE A 4 14.74 -53.29 -27.57
CA ILE A 4 14.04 -52.17 -26.96
C ILE A 4 15.09 -51.39 -26.17
N ALA A 5 15.68 -50.37 -26.78
CA ALA A 5 16.58 -49.44 -26.10
C ALA A 5 15.82 -48.73 -24.96
N ASN A 6 16.29 -48.91 -23.73
CA ASN A 6 15.76 -48.19 -22.57
C ASN A 6 15.84 -46.67 -22.81
N PRO A 7 14.78 -45.91 -22.45
CA PRO A 7 14.78 -44.47 -22.65
C PRO A 7 15.89 -43.81 -21.81
N PRO A 8 16.57 -42.78 -22.35
CA PRO A 8 17.69 -42.15 -21.67
C PRO A 8 17.25 -41.48 -20.37
N GLU A 9 18.07 -41.63 -19.33
CA GLU A 9 17.86 -41.06 -18.01
C GLU A 9 17.75 -39.53 -18.07
N LYS A 10 16.67 -38.96 -17.49
CA LYS A 10 16.35 -37.53 -17.56
C LYS A 10 16.51 -36.87 -16.19
N TYR A 11 17.19 -35.73 -16.16
CA TYR A 11 17.53 -34.94 -14.97
C TYR A 11 16.82 -33.58 -14.99
N GLN A 12 16.30 -33.12 -13.85
CA GLN A 12 15.56 -31.86 -13.73
C GLN A 12 16.48 -30.66 -13.49
N CYS A 13 16.28 -29.58 -14.24
CA CYS A 13 17.04 -28.33 -14.10
C CYS A 13 16.54 -27.51 -12.90
N SER A 14 17.42 -27.09 -11.98
CA SER A 14 17.01 -26.60 -10.66
C SER A 14 16.80 -25.08 -10.51
N ARG A 15 16.95 -24.26 -11.56
CA ARG A 15 17.08 -22.79 -11.39
C ARG A 15 16.22 -21.90 -12.27
N LEU A 16 15.86 -22.32 -13.48
CA LEU A 16 15.23 -21.42 -14.46
C LEU A 16 14.08 -22.09 -15.21
N CYS A 17 14.32 -23.20 -15.93
CA CYS A 17 13.25 -23.83 -16.73
C CYS A 17 12.50 -24.97 -16.03
N TYR A 18 13.02 -25.55 -14.94
CA TYR A 18 12.44 -26.70 -14.23
C TYR A 18 12.10 -27.95 -15.09
N GLN A 19 12.58 -28.00 -16.33
CA GLN A 19 12.34 -29.09 -17.26
C GLN A 19 13.27 -30.29 -17.02
N ARG A 20 12.76 -31.50 -17.29
CA ARG A 20 13.53 -32.75 -17.32
C ARG A 20 14.25 -32.87 -18.66
N LYS A 21 15.57 -32.98 -18.61
CA LYS A 21 16.49 -32.93 -19.75
C LYS A 21 17.47 -34.08 -19.71
N THR A 22 18.01 -34.45 -20.87
CA THR A 22 18.97 -35.55 -20.97
C THR A 22 20.36 -35.11 -20.48
N LEU A 23 21.21 -36.08 -20.10
CA LEU A 23 22.54 -35.82 -19.54
C LEU A 23 23.46 -34.97 -20.44
N VAL A 24 23.30 -35.06 -21.77
CA VAL A 24 24.06 -34.27 -22.74
C VAL A 24 23.77 -32.77 -22.66
N GLU A 25 22.63 -32.38 -22.07
CA GLU A 25 22.23 -30.98 -21.91
C GLU A 25 22.82 -30.34 -20.63
N TYR A 26 23.70 -31.04 -19.92
CA TYR A 26 24.35 -30.57 -18.69
C TYR A 26 25.87 -30.65 -18.78
N LYS A 27 26.54 -29.58 -18.33
CA LYS A 27 28.00 -29.54 -18.22
C LYS A 27 28.48 -30.48 -17.12
N THR A 28 29.54 -31.24 -17.39
CA THR A 28 30.28 -32.02 -16.38
C THR A 28 31.05 -31.06 -15.47
N THR A 29 30.96 -31.28 -14.16
CA THR A 29 31.72 -30.52 -13.15
C THR A 29 33.09 -31.15 -12.94
N LEU A 30 34.00 -30.42 -12.28
CA LEU A 30 35.36 -30.87 -12.00
C LEU A 30 35.41 -32.17 -11.17
N ASN A 31 34.35 -32.45 -10.40
CA ASN A 31 34.25 -33.64 -9.56
C ASN A 31 33.54 -34.81 -10.28
N GLY A 32 33.45 -34.78 -11.62
CA GLY A 32 32.77 -35.81 -12.42
C GLY A 32 31.23 -35.79 -12.35
N GLY A 33 30.65 -34.95 -11.49
CA GLY A 33 29.21 -34.75 -11.39
C GLY A 33 28.62 -33.89 -12.53
N ARG A 34 27.31 -33.68 -12.53
CA ARG A 34 26.63 -32.79 -13.48
C ARG A 34 26.23 -31.49 -12.81
N ALA A 35 26.32 -30.39 -13.55
CA ALA A 35 25.85 -29.10 -13.09
C ALA A 35 24.33 -29.16 -12.82
N LYS A 36 23.85 -28.45 -11.77
CA LYS A 36 22.41 -28.43 -11.41
C LYS A 36 21.53 -27.64 -12.41
N THR A 37 22.14 -26.98 -13.38
CA THR A 37 21.47 -26.09 -14.34
C THR A 37 21.88 -26.48 -15.75
N CYS A 38 20.91 -26.64 -16.64
CA CYS A 38 21.18 -27.06 -18.02
C CYS A 38 21.96 -25.99 -18.81
N LEU A 39 22.63 -26.40 -19.89
CA LEU A 39 23.49 -25.54 -20.71
C LEU A 39 22.76 -24.31 -21.26
N MET A 40 21.48 -24.46 -21.65
CA MET A 40 20.67 -23.33 -22.12
C MET A 40 20.41 -22.30 -21.02
N CYS A 41 20.00 -22.74 -19.82
CA CYS A 41 19.77 -21.85 -18.69
C CYS A 41 21.08 -21.18 -18.23
N GLN A 42 22.22 -21.86 -18.34
CA GLN A 42 23.54 -21.25 -18.09
C GLN A 42 23.89 -20.19 -19.14
N ARG A 43 23.56 -20.42 -20.42
CA ARG A 43 23.78 -19.44 -21.50
C ARG A 43 22.89 -18.21 -21.29
N GLN A 44 21.61 -18.39 -21.00
CA GLN A 44 20.69 -17.29 -20.69
C GLN A 44 21.15 -16.47 -19.47
N ALA A 45 21.62 -17.12 -18.41
CA ALA A 45 22.17 -16.42 -17.25
C ALA A 45 23.43 -15.61 -17.60
N ARG A 46 24.30 -16.14 -18.48
CA ARG A 46 25.50 -15.44 -18.97
C ARG A 46 25.17 -14.28 -19.91
N GLU A 47 24.19 -14.45 -20.79
CA GLU A 47 23.69 -13.39 -21.66
C GLU A 47 23.03 -12.28 -20.84
N GLY A 48 22.21 -12.64 -19.84
CA GLY A 48 21.66 -11.67 -18.89
C GLY A 48 22.74 -10.93 -18.09
N ALA A 49 23.79 -11.63 -17.64
CA ALA A 49 24.93 -11.00 -16.97
C ALA A 49 25.75 -10.11 -17.91
N ARG A 50 25.95 -10.51 -19.18
CA ARG A 50 26.62 -9.72 -20.21
C ARG A 50 25.82 -8.48 -20.58
N LYS A 51 24.49 -8.59 -20.70
CA LYS A 51 23.60 -7.46 -20.95
C LYS A 51 23.64 -6.46 -19.79
N ARG A 52 23.52 -6.91 -18.54
CA ARG A 52 23.70 -6.06 -17.35
C ARG A 52 25.09 -5.39 -17.28
N LYS A 53 26.13 -6.08 -17.75
CA LYS A 53 27.50 -5.53 -17.81
C LYS A 53 27.64 -4.51 -18.94
N ALA A 54 27.07 -4.78 -20.12
CA ALA A 54 27.04 -3.86 -21.25
C ALA A 54 26.22 -2.60 -20.93
N ASP A 55 25.05 -2.74 -20.29
CA ASP A 55 24.24 -1.62 -19.81
C ASP A 55 24.99 -0.79 -18.74
N SER A 56 25.85 -1.42 -17.93
CA SER A 56 26.75 -0.73 -16.98
C SER A 56 27.97 -0.07 -17.64
N ASP A 57 28.46 -0.59 -18.77
CA ASP A 57 29.64 -0.09 -19.48
C ASP A 57 29.28 0.96 -20.54
N ASN A 58 28.04 1.01 -21.03
CA ASN A 58 27.54 2.09 -21.92
C ASN A 58 27.26 3.41 -21.15
N ASP A 59 27.20 3.35 -19.83
CA ASP A 59 27.07 4.47 -18.89
C ASP A 59 28.42 5.20 -18.66
N LYS A 60 29.36 5.13 -19.63
CA LYS A 60 30.75 5.61 -19.49
C LYS A 60 31.18 6.71 -20.46
N SER A 61 30.39 7.13 -21.44
CA SER A 61 30.94 7.99 -22.51
C SER A 61 30.51 9.46 -22.55
N ASN A 62 29.40 9.91 -21.93
CA ASN A 62 28.94 11.30 -22.10
C ASN A 62 28.57 12.09 -20.82
N ASP A 63 28.72 11.52 -19.62
CA ASP A 63 28.28 12.20 -18.38
C ASP A 63 29.03 13.53 -18.13
N ASP A 64 30.28 13.67 -18.61
CA ASP A 64 31.12 14.86 -18.39
C ASP A 64 30.79 16.01 -19.37
N GLU A 65 30.03 15.76 -20.45
CA GLU A 65 29.60 16.78 -21.43
C GLU A 65 28.33 17.54 -21.00
N LEU A 66 27.64 17.06 -19.95
CA LEU A 66 26.44 17.73 -19.45
C LEU A 66 26.82 19.00 -18.67
N GLY A 67 26.10 20.09 -18.95
CA GLY A 67 26.16 21.32 -18.17
C GLY A 67 25.68 21.10 -16.72
N VAL A 68 26.18 21.91 -15.79
CA VAL A 68 25.76 21.87 -14.38
C VAL A 68 24.59 22.84 -14.18
N LEU A 69 23.47 22.31 -13.72
CA LEU A 69 22.29 23.09 -13.36
C LEU A 69 22.29 23.39 -11.86
N GLY A 70 21.83 24.58 -11.49
CA GLY A 70 21.50 24.88 -10.10
C GLY A 70 20.31 24.04 -9.63
N LEU A 71 20.23 23.72 -8.34
CA LEU A 71 19.13 22.90 -7.79
C LEU A 71 17.73 23.45 -8.15
N VAL A 72 17.54 24.77 -8.04
CA VAL A 72 16.25 25.41 -8.33
C VAL A 72 15.91 25.32 -9.83
N GLU A 73 16.91 25.54 -10.68
CA GLU A 73 16.77 25.45 -12.13
C GLU A 73 16.42 24.02 -12.56
N PHE A 74 17.13 23.01 -12.05
CA PHE A 74 16.83 21.61 -12.28
C PHE A 74 15.38 21.25 -11.91
N ILE A 75 14.92 21.70 -10.74
CA ILE A 75 13.54 21.46 -10.30
C ILE A 75 12.52 22.13 -11.24
N ASN A 76 12.81 23.33 -11.76
CA ASN A 76 11.93 24.00 -12.72
C ASN A 76 11.91 23.29 -14.08
N VAL A 77 13.05 22.78 -14.54
CA VAL A 77 13.15 21.97 -15.78
C VAL A 77 12.26 20.74 -15.69
N LEU A 78 12.26 20.04 -14.54
CA LEU A 78 11.38 18.88 -14.32
C LEU A 78 9.90 19.22 -14.51
N THR A 79 9.45 20.39 -14.05
CA THR A 79 8.03 20.79 -14.16
C THR A 79 7.59 21.17 -15.57
N GLN A 80 8.53 21.32 -16.50
CA GLN A 80 8.26 21.65 -17.90
C GLN A 80 8.26 20.42 -18.81
N GLN A 81 8.57 19.23 -18.26
CA GLN A 81 8.53 17.99 -19.03
C GLN A 81 7.10 17.48 -19.15
N ASP A 82 6.77 16.95 -20.33
CA ASP A 82 5.49 16.29 -20.63
C ASP A 82 5.38 14.92 -19.91
N ASP A 83 4.28 14.20 -20.17
CA ASP A 83 3.89 12.92 -19.54
C ASP A 83 4.98 11.82 -19.58
N ASN A 84 5.98 11.94 -20.46
CA ASN A 84 7.14 11.06 -20.57
C ASN A 84 8.40 11.73 -20.02
N LEU A 85 8.68 11.53 -18.74
CA LEU A 85 9.87 12.08 -18.11
C LEU A 85 11.07 11.16 -18.38
N GLU A 86 12.04 11.63 -19.16
CA GLU A 86 13.36 11.00 -19.30
C GLU A 86 14.42 12.10 -19.31
N LEU A 87 15.20 12.19 -18.23
CA LEU A 87 16.15 13.29 -18.03
C LEU A 87 17.42 12.82 -17.34
N ASP A 88 18.55 13.22 -17.93
CA ASP A 88 19.88 13.12 -17.36
C ASP A 88 20.42 14.54 -17.12
N ALA A 89 20.81 14.85 -15.88
CA ALA A 89 21.29 16.18 -15.52
C ALA A 89 22.39 16.12 -14.45
N ARG A 90 23.34 17.06 -14.52
CA ARG A 90 24.27 17.35 -13.42
C ARG A 90 23.69 18.48 -12.59
N VAL A 91 23.53 18.24 -11.30
CA VAL A 91 22.84 19.17 -10.40
C VAL A 91 23.76 19.55 -9.27
N GLU A 92 23.93 20.85 -9.03
CA GLU A 92 24.60 21.35 -7.84
C GLU A 92 23.67 21.25 -6.63
N ILE A 93 24.12 20.55 -5.60
CA ILE A 93 23.37 20.28 -4.36
C ILE A 93 24.09 20.79 -3.12
N SER A 94 24.91 21.83 -3.26
CA SER A 94 25.66 22.47 -2.16
C SER A 94 24.75 22.97 -1.03
N SER A 95 23.48 23.28 -1.34
CA SER A 95 22.46 23.68 -0.37
C SER A 95 21.85 22.53 0.44
N LEU A 96 22.09 21.27 0.10
CA LEU A 96 21.55 20.12 0.81
C LEU A 96 22.49 19.69 1.94
N ALA A 97 21.94 19.46 3.13
CA ALA A 97 22.72 19.08 4.32
C ALA A 97 22.80 17.56 4.50
N GLY A 98 23.83 17.10 5.23
CA GLY A 98 23.98 15.70 5.65
C GLY A 98 24.90 14.85 4.77
N THR A 99 24.88 13.55 5.02
CA THR A 99 25.61 12.50 4.33
C THR A 99 25.12 12.33 2.88
N GLY A 100 25.88 11.61 2.05
CA GLY A 100 25.50 11.37 0.66
C GLY A 100 24.12 10.74 0.48
N ARG A 101 23.73 9.85 1.41
CA ARG A 101 22.41 9.24 1.44
C ARG A 101 21.31 10.26 1.77
N GLU A 102 21.52 11.07 2.80
CA GLU A 102 20.57 12.09 3.25
C GLU A 102 20.38 13.18 2.20
N LYS A 103 21.45 13.59 1.51
CA LYS A 103 21.39 14.51 0.36
C LYS A 103 20.56 13.92 -0.78
N ALA A 104 20.78 12.66 -1.14
CA ALA A 104 20.02 11.98 -2.19
C ALA A 104 18.53 11.85 -1.81
N ASP A 105 18.22 11.57 -0.54
CA ASP A 105 16.84 11.50 -0.05
C ASP A 105 16.15 12.87 -0.05
N GLN A 106 16.85 13.94 0.36
CA GLN A 106 16.33 15.29 0.25
C GLN A 106 16.05 15.68 -1.20
N LEU A 107 16.94 15.34 -2.13
CA LEU A 107 16.71 15.60 -3.56
C LEU A 107 15.50 14.81 -4.10
N ALA A 108 15.37 13.53 -3.76
CA ALA A 108 14.21 12.72 -4.13
C ALA A 108 12.90 13.29 -3.55
N LEU A 109 12.92 13.82 -2.32
CA LEU A 109 11.78 14.52 -1.71
C LEU A 109 11.42 15.81 -2.44
N LEU A 110 12.40 16.60 -2.89
CA LEU A 110 12.16 17.81 -3.67
C LEU A 110 11.53 17.50 -5.03
N ILE A 111 12.06 16.48 -5.72
CA ILE A 111 11.49 15.95 -6.97
C ILE A 111 10.03 15.53 -6.74
N TRP A 112 9.76 14.75 -5.69
CA TRP A 112 8.41 14.31 -5.37
C TRP A 112 7.46 15.48 -5.08
N LYS A 113 7.86 16.46 -4.27
CA LYS A 113 7.00 17.62 -3.95
C LYS A 113 6.52 18.37 -5.19
N LYS A 114 7.35 18.37 -6.24
CA LYS A 114 7.14 19.10 -7.49
C LYS A 114 6.42 18.25 -8.54
N MET A 115 6.92 17.04 -8.81
CA MET A 115 6.38 16.12 -9.83
C MET A 115 5.21 15.27 -9.35
N LYS A 116 4.95 15.23 -8.04
CA LYS A 116 3.95 14.36 -7.39
C LYS A 116 4.20 12.85 -7.53
N TYR A 117 5.28 12.43 -8.20
CA TYR A 117 5.78 11.06 -8.17
C TYR A 117 6.69 10.81 -6.96
N ARG A 118 6.30 9.91 -6.06
CA ARG A 118 7.14 9.52 -4.91
C ARG A 118 8.13 8.45 -5.33
N PHE A 119 9.43 8.75 -5.21
CA PHE A 119 10.50 7.77 -5.41
C PHE A 119 10.98 7.21 -4.07
N VAL A 120 10.81 5.91 -3.87
CA VAL A 120 11.22 5.19 -2.66
C VAL A 120 12.58 4.55 -2.89
N TYR A 121 13.46 4.67 -1.90
CA TYR A 121 14.77 4.06 -1.97
C TYR A 121 14.70 2.55 -2.07
N HIS A 122 15.56 2.01 -2.92
CA HIS A 122 15.68 0.58 -3.14
C HIS A 122 17.07 0.06 -2.74
N SER A 123 18.13 0.65 -3.29
CA SER A 123 19.48 0.11 -3.11
C SER A 123 20.59 1.13 -3.33
N LYS A 124 21.76 0.85 -2.77
CA LYS A 124 23.01 1.57 -2.97
C LYS A 124 23.97 0.71 -3.77
N TYR A 125 24.72 1.32 -4.68
CA TYR A 125 25.79 0.69 -5.43
C TYR A 125 27.08 1.51 -5.34
N ASP A 126 28.09 0.91 -4.72
CA ASP A 126 29.44 1.48 -4.62
C ASP A 126 30.33 0.78 -5.67
N ARG A 127 30.96 1.55 -6.56
CA ARG A 127 31.91 1.01 -7.53
C ARG A 127 33.28 0.88 -6.88
N SER A 128 33.79 -0.35 -6.72
CA SER A 128 35.05 -0.65 -6.01
C SER A 128 36.32 0.07 -6.49
N LYS A 129 36.28 0.75 -7.65
CA LYS A 129 37.41 1.48 -8.26
C LYS A 129 37.12 2.95 -8.59
N SER A 130 35.93 3.46 -8.27
CA SER A 130 35.60 4.87 -8.49
C SER A 130 35.03 5.46 -7.21
N ASP A 131 35.34 6.73 -6.97
CA ASP A 131 34.86 7.50 -5.83
C ASP A 131 33.38 7.92 -5.95
N ARG A 132 32.58 7.07 -6.61
CA ARG A 132 31.20 7.30 -7.00
C ARG A 132 30.29 6.31 -6.28
N THR A 133 29.27 6.86 -5.64
CA THR A 133 28.19 6.11 -5.00
C THR A 133 26.88 6.41 -5.71
N ARG A 134 26.18 5.37 -6.18
CA ARG A 134 24.86 5.47 -6.80
C ARG A 134 23.77 5.02 -5.83
N PHE A 135 22.82 5.89 -5.57
CA PHE A 135 21.57 5.56 -4.88
C PHE A 135 20.46 5.35 -5.90
N MET A 136 19.75 4.24 -5.77
CA MET A 136 18.68 3.84 -6.67
C MET A 136 17.33 3.90 -5.96
N TYR A 137 16.37 4.50 -6.65
CA TYR A 137 15.00 4.68 -6.19
C TYR A 137 14.02 4.21 -7.26
N HIS A 138 12.84 3.80 -6.84
CA HIS A 138 11.75 3.39 -7.71
C HIS A 138 10.47 4.16 -7.38
N CYS A 139 9.61 4.37 -8.38
CA CYS A 139 8.29 4.94 -8.12
C CYS A 139 7.52 4.07 -7.11
N ALA A 140 6.95 4.71 -6.09
CA ALA A 140 6.18 4.08 -5.03
C ALA A 140 4.93 3.36 -5.54
N GLN A 141 4.40 3.80 -6.69
CA GLN A 141 3.23 3.24 -7.35
C GLN A 141 3.61 2.30 -8.50
N ASN A 142 4.88 1.89 -8.63
CA ASN A 142 5.28 0.92 -9.65
C ASN A 142 4.75 -0.48 -9.33
N GLN A 143 3.86 -1.01 -10.18
CA GLN A 143 3.19 -2.30 -9.98
C GLN A 143 4.18 -3.47 -9.84
N LYS A 144 5.30 -3.46 -10.57
CA LYS A 144 6.32 -4.52 -10.52
C LYS A 144 7.13 -4.51 -9.21
N ARG A 145 6.98 -3.46 -8.41
CA ARG A 145 7.66 -3.28 -7.12
C ARG A 145 6.70 -3.33 -5.93
N GLN A 146 5.39 -3.45 -6.17
CA GLN A 146 4.45 -3.71 -5.09
C GLN A 146 4.74 -5.06 -4.47
N HIS A 147 4.81 -5.10 -3.13
CA HIS A 147 4.88 -6.35 -2.41
C HIS A 147 3.61 -7.14 -2.69
N LYS A 148 3.77 -8.38 -3.14
CA LYS A 148 2.64 -9.31 -3.21
C LYS A 148 2.14 -9.53 -1.79
N LEU A 149 0.82 -9.46 -1.60
CA LEU A 149 0.21 -9.78 -0.32
C LEU A 149 0.56 -11.23 0.02
N GLU A 150 1.39 -11.41 1.05
CA GLU A 150 1.63 -12.72 1.63
C GLU A 150 0.43 -13.07 2.50
N LYS A 151 -0.44 -13.95 1.98
CA LYS A 151 -1.47 -14.57 2.81
C LYS A 151 -0.76 -15.48 3.80
N SER A 152 -0.87 -15.18 5.10
CA SER A 152 -0.46 -16.11 6.14
C SER A 152 -1.25 -17.42 6.01
N GLU A 153 -0.54 -18.54 5.99
CA GLU A 153 -1.14 -19.89 5.92
C GLU A 153 -1.52 -20.43 7.31
N HIS A 154 -1.32 -19.64 8.38
CA HIS A 154 -1.63 -20.08 9.74
C HIS A 154 -3.14 -20.04 10.01
N GLU A 155 -3.69 -21.13 10.54
CA GLU A 155 -5.08 -21.18 11.01
C GLU A 155 -5.34 -20.09 12.05
N GLY A 156 -6.36 -19.27 11.81
CA GLY A 156 -6.72 -18.13 12.67
C GLY A 156 -5.93 -16.85 12.41
N ALA A 157 -5.07 -16.79 11.39
CA ALA A 157 -4.39 -15.56 11.01
C ALA A 157 -5.41 -14.51 10.54
N LYS A 158 -5.51 -13.40 11.29
CA LYS A 158 -6.28 -12.23 10.86
C LYS A 158 -5.54 -11.56 9.71
N HIS A 159 -5.98 -11.83 8.48
CA HIS A 159 -5.56 -11.05 7.33
C HIS A 159 -6.01 -9.61 7.54
N ARG A 160 -5.07 -8.67 7.49
CA ARG A 160 -5.40 -7.25 7.45
C ARG A 160 -5.70 -6.90 6.01
N ASP A 161 -6.93 -6.53 5.72
CA ASP A 161 -7.29 -5.86 4.48
C ASP A 161 -6.69 -4.46 4.52
N LYS A 162 -5.40 -4.36 4.21
CA LYS A 162 -4.78 -3.07 3.93
C LYS A 162 -5.16 -2.75 2.50
N ILE A 163 -6.01 -1.73 2.31
CA ILE A 163 -6.27 -1.18 0.98
C ILE A 163 -4.90 -0.86 0.38
N ALA A 164 -4.56 -1.58 -0.68
CA ALA A 164 -3.30 -1.38 -1.37
C ALA A 164 -3.37 -0.04 -2.09
N MET A 165 -2.23 0.64 -2.15
CA MET A 165 -2.10 1.82 -2.98
C MET A 165 -2.28 1.45 -4.44
N ASP A 166 -2.95 2.30 -5.21
CA ASP A 166 -3.03 2.12 -6.66
C ASP A 166 -1.63 2.02 -7.26
N SER A 167 -1.48 1.11 -8.23
CA SER A 167 -0.19 0.82 -8.84
C SER A 167 -0.29 0.69 -10.36
N PHE A 168 0.76 1.11 -11.05
CA PHE A 168 0.81 1.33 -12.49
C PHE A 168 2.11 0.77 -13.07
N ASP A 169 2.13 0.40 -14.36
CA ASP A 169 3.35 -0.05 -15.05
C ASP A 169 4.24 1.11 -15.54
N CYS A 170 4.30 2.21 -14.79
CA CYS A 170 5.01 3.45 -15.14
C CYS A 170 6.51 3.34 -15.42
N HIS A 171 7.10 2.17 -15.13
CA HIS A 171 8.54 1.92 -15.17
C HIS A 171 9.39 2.96 -14.42
N GLY A 172 8.81 3.69 -13.48
CA GLY A 172 9.45 4.84 -12.84
C GLY A 172 10.67 4.48 -12.00
N TRP A 173 11.80 5.12 -12.26
CA TRP A 173 13.03 5.02 -11.46
C TRP A 173 13.80 6.34 -11.41
N LEU A 174 14.59 6.49 -10.35
CA LEU A 174 15.45 7.64 -10.12
C LEU A 174 16.81 7.13 -9.62
N HIS A 175 17.88 7.52 -10.30
CA HIS A 175 19.25 7.25 -9.91
C HIS A 175 19.96 8.55 -9.58
N ILE A 176 20.54 8.63 -8.39
CA ILE A 176 21.33 9.77 -7.94
C ILE A 176 22.75 9.26 -7.69
N THR A 177 23.72 9.72 -8.47
CA THR A 177 25.13 9.34 -8.34
C THR A 177 25.92 10.52 -7.79
N LEU A 178 26.56 10.30 -6.64
CA LEU A 178 27.41 11.29 -5.97
C LEU A 178 28.88 10.94 -6.21
N HIS A 179 29.71 11.96 -6.36
CA HIS A 179 31.16 11.86 -6.24
C HIS A 179 31.57 12.29 -4.82
N ASN A 180 32.44 11.56 -4.12
CA ASN A 180 32.68 11.83 -2.70
C ASN A 180 33.36 13.18 -2.42
N SER A 181 33.89 13.86 -3.44
CA SER A 181 34.56 15.18 -3.34
C SER A 181 33.69 16.37 -3.75
N ASP A 182 32.57 16.16 -4.46
CA ASP A 182 31.90 17.24 -5.19
C ASP A 182 30.45 17.43 -4.71
N ASN A 183 30.00 18.68 -4.68
CA ASN A 183 28.58 19.02 -4.48
C ASN A 183 27.76 18.89 -5.76
N ILE A 184 28.29 18.22 -6.78
CA ILE A 184 27.60 17.98 -8.05
C ILE A 184 27.19 16.51 -8.10
N VAL A 185 25.93 16.28 -8.40
CA VAL A 185 25.37 14.94 -8.54
C VAL A 185 24.84 14.70 -9.93
N LEU A 186 25.02 13.49 -10.42
CA LEU A 186 24.39 13.04 -11.65
C LEU A 186 23.02 12.45 -11.30
N VAL A 187 21.97 13.08 -11.81
CA VAL A 187 20.60 12.64 -11.66
C VAL A 187 20.15 12.05 -12.99
N LYS A 188 19.71 10.79 -12.96
CA LYS A 188 19.03 10.13 -14.06
C LYS A 188 17.63 9.76 -13.60
N ILE A 189 16.60 10.24 -14.27
CA ILE A 189 15.20 9.99 -13.91
C ILE A 189 14.44 9.51 -15.15
N SER A 190 13.62 8.48 -14.97
CA SER A 190 12.72 7.99 -16.01
C SER A 190 11.37 7.65 -15.41
N HIS A 191 10.31 8.06 -16.09
CA HIS A 191 8.92 7.72 -15.80
C HIS A 191 8.12 7.84 -17.11
N ARG A 192 7.59 6.71 -17.59
CA ARG A 192 7.14 6.56 -19.00
C ARG A 192 5.63 6.56 -19.17
N ASP A 193 4.88 6.45 -18.09
CA ASP A 193 3.42 6.46 -18.15
C ASP A 193 2.92 7.27 -16.97
N ASP A 194 2.26 8.39 -17.26
CA ASP A 194 1.61 9.20 -16.24
C ASP A 194 0.59 8.37 -15.45
N HIS A 195 0.49 8.69 -14.16
CA HIS A 195 -0.49 8.10 -13.29
C HIS A 195 -0.86 9.07 -12.19
N ILE A 196 -2.00 8.81 -11.55
CA ILE A 196 -2.53 9.65 -10.49
C ILE A 196 -1.43 10.00 -9.45
N PRO A 197 -1.40 11.26 -8.98
CA PRO A 197 -0.45 11.73 -7.99
C PRO A 197 -0.34 10.82 -6.77
N TYR A 198 0.87 10.68 -6.23
CA TYR A 198 1.06 10.01 -4.96
C TYR A 198 0.44 10.83 -3.83
N TRP A 199 -0.53 10.27 -3.11
CA TRP A 199 -1.11 10.87 -1.91
C TRP A 199 -0.46 10.31 -0.64
N CYS A 200 0.17 11.18 0.14
CA CYS A 200 0.76 10.79 1.42
C CYS A 200 -0.35 10.67 2.48
N ILE A 201 -0.68 9.43 2.85
CA ILE A 201 -1.56 9.13 3.99
C ILE A 201 -0.80 9.00 5.32
N ASP A 202 0.53 9.12 5.29
CA ASP A 202 1.36 9.04 6.50
C ASP A 202 1.03 10.23 7.42
N VAL A 203 0.77 9.94 8.71
CA VAL A 203 0.62 10.98 9.73
C VAL A 203 1.98 11.66 9.90
N PRO A 204 2.09 12.99 9.75
CA PRO A 204 3.36 13.68 9.91
C PRO A 204 3.98 13.42 11.29
N ALA A 205 5.31 13.27 11.33
CA ALA A 205 6.03 12.95 12.57
C ALA A 205 5.73 13.96 13.69
N HIS A 206 5.72 15.25 13.38
CA HIS A 206 5.42 16.32 14.35
C HIS A 206 4.02 16.22 14.96
N VAL A 207 3.01 15.75 14.21
CA VAL A 207 1.65 15.53 14.75
C VAL A 207 1.67 14.38 15.75
N THR A 208 2.40 13.31 15.41
CA THR A 208 2.54 12.13 16.28
C THR A 208 3.31 12.47 17.55
N GLU A 209 4.35 13.30 17.44
CA GLU A 209 5.13 13.82 18.57
C GLU A 209 4.28 14.72 19.45
N PHE A 210 3.59 15.71 18.87
CA PHE A 210 2.70 16.61 19.60
C PHE A 210 1.66 15.86 20.43
N LEU A 211 0.94 14.90 19.82
CA LEU A 211 -0.06 14.10 20.54
C LEU A 211 0.56 13.31 21.69
N TRP A 212 1.79 12.85 21.54
CA TRP A 212 2.50 12.13 22.59
C TRP A 212 3.00 13.05 23.70
N ASP A 213 3.47 14.24 23.35
CA ASP A 213 3.92 15.25 24.31
C ASP A 213 2.77 15.70 25.21
N GLU A 214 1.55 15.82 24.68
CA GLU A 214 0.35 16.06 25.50
C GLU A 214 0.12 14.94 26.52
N VAL A 215 0.29 13.67 26.14
CA VAL A 215 0.20 12.53 27.07
C VAL A 215 1.29 12.63 28.15
N LEU A 216 2.51 13.02 27.78
CA LEU A 216 3.63 13.19 28.70
C LEU A 216 3.44 14.32 29.71
N LYS A 217 2.66 15.37 29.38
CA LYS A 217 2.29 16.41 30.36
C LYS A 217 1.51 15.84 31.54
N THR A 218 0.59 14.92 31.27
CA THR A 218 -0.22 14.26 32.31
C THR A 218 0.56 13.13 33.00
N TYR A 219 1.42 12.43 32.25
CA TYR A 219 2.19 11.29 32.76
C TYR A 219 3.70 11.45 32.46
N PRO A 220 4.42 12.32 33.21
CA PRO A 220 5.81 12.68 32.91
C PRO A 220 6.81 11.54 33.16
N ARG A 221 6.43 10.49 33.90
CA ARG A 221 7.22 9.27 34.08
C ARG A 221 6.41 8.07 33.64
N LEU A 222 6.56 7.70 32.37
CA LEU A 222 5.89 6.55 31.81
C LEU A 222 6.60 5.25 32.22
N SER A 223 5.83 4.29 32.72
CA SER A 223 6.25 2.88 32.85
C SER A 223 5.91 2.05 31.60
N PHE A 224 5.28 2.67 30.58
CA PHE A 224 4.74 1.99 29.40
C PHE A 224 5.11 2.71 28.10
N THR A 225 5.10 1.97 26.98
CA THR A 225 5.46 2.48 25.66
C THR A 225 4.23 2.80 24.81
N ARG A 226 4.39 3.63 23.75
CA ARG A 226 3.35 3.87 22.72
C ARG A 226 2.73 2.55 22.21
N ARG A 227 3.57 1.55 21.98
CA ARG A 227 3.16 0.22 21.50
C ARG A 227 2.31 -0.52 22.52
N ALA A 228 2.62 -0.39 23.82
CA ALA A 228 1.81 -0.99 24.87
C ALA A 228 0.38 -0.41 24.89
N ILE A 229 0.24 0.92 24.80
CA ILE A 229 -1.08 1.57 24.72
C ILE A 229 -1.84 1.11 23.48
N PHE A 230 -1.20 1.12 22.31
CA PHE A 230 -1.83 0.68 21.07
C PHE A 230 -2.32 -0.77 21.16
N SER A 231 -1.56 -1.66 21.81
CA SER A 231 -2.00 -3.05 22.04
C SER A 231 -3.18 -3.16 23.00
N MET A 232 -3.28 -2.29 24.01
CA MET A 232 -4.37 -2.30 24.99
C MET A 232 -5.65 -1.62 24.48
N TRP A 233 -5.53 -0.70 23.52
CA TRP A 233 -6.65 0.11 23.03
C TRP A 233 -7.83 -0.70 22.48
N PRO A 234 -7.65 -1.76 21.67
CA PRO A 234 -8.77 -2.56 21.19
C PRO A 234 -9.57 -3.21 22.32
N GLU A 235 -8.89 -3.78 23.32
CA GLU A 235 -9.54 -4.39 24.48
C GLU A 235 -10.28 -3.36 25.32
N ASN A 236 -9.69 -2.18 25.51
CA ASN A 236 -10.32 -1.14 26.30
C ASN A 236 -11.53 -0.51 25.59
N SER A 237 -11.38 -0.17 24.31
CA SER A 237 -12.47 0.39 23.49
C SER A 237 -13.60 -0.62 23.29
N ALA A 238 -13.31 -1.92 23.24
CA ALA A 238 -14.33 -2.97 23.18
C ALA A 238 -15.32 -2.92 24.33
N LYS A 239 -14.91 -2.47 25.53
CA LYS A 239 -15.81 -2.35 26.68
C LYS A 239 -16.94 -1.34 26.47
N GLU A 240 -16.76 -0.38 25.57
CA GLU A 240 -17.77 0.64 25.29
C GLU A 240 -18.89 0.14 24.37
N TRP A 241 -18.58 -0.81 23.47
CA TRP A 241 -19.53 -1.28 22.45
C TRP A 241 -19.90 -2.76 22.56
N LYS A 242 -19.07 -3.61 23.18
CA LYS A 242 -19.36 -5.02 23.44
C LYS A 242 -20.00 -5.18 24.80
N LEU A 243 -21.28 -4.80 24.87
CA LEU A 243 -22.05 -4.76 26.11
C LEU A 243 -22.71 -6.09 26.47
N ASP A 244 -22.78 -7.02 25.51
CA ASP A 244 -23.32 -8.36 25.66
C ASP A 244 -22.45 -9.38 24.90
N ALA A 245 -22.62 -10.67 25.20
CA ALA A 245 -21.99 -11.76 24.45
C ALA A 245 -22.55 -11.85 23.02
N ASP A 246 -23.82 -11.51 22.84
CA ASP A 246 -24.49 -11.38 21.55
C ASP A 246 -24.27 -9.98 20.96
N GLU A 247 -23.73 -9.92 19.73
CA GLU A 247 -23.43 -8.67 19.03
C GLU A 247 -24.71 -7.88 18.67
N LEU A 248 -25.81 -8.57 18.36
CA LEU A 248 -27.11 -7.94 18.07
C LEU A 248 -27.70 -7.30 19.33
N VAL A 249 -27.59 -7.97 20.48
CA VAL A 249 -28.04 -7.42 21.76
C VAL A 249 -27.21 -6.19 22.11
N SER A 250 -25.88 -6.27 21.97
CA SER A 250 -24.97 -5.12 22.14
C SER A 250 -25.37 -3.94 21.26
N ALA A 251 -25.63 -4.19 19.97
CA ALA A 251 -26.05 -3.15 19.02
C ALA A 251 -27.37 -2.49 19.44
N ASN A 252 -28.37 -3.27 19.84
CA ASN A 252 -29.65 -2.74 20.33
C ASN A 252 -29.49 -1.90 21.60
N ILE A 253 -28.63 -2.32 22.54
CA ILE A 253 -28.33 -1.53 23.74
C ILE A 253 -27.73 -0.17 23.35
N LEU A 254 -26.77 -0.15 22.42
CA LEU A 254 -26.16 1.10 21.93
C LEU A 254 -27.18 2.00 21.21
N LEU A 255 -27.99 1.43 20.32
CA LEU A 255 -29.00 2.21 19.60
C LEU A 255 -30.04 2.83 20.53
N ASN A 256 -30.44 2.11 21.57
CA ASN A 256 -31.31 2.63 22.60
C ASN A 256 -30.61 3.72 23.45
N LYS A 257 -29.33 3.53 23.78
CA LYS A 257 -28.52 4.51 24.52
C LYS A 257 -28.38 5.84 23.78
N PHE A 258 -28.19 5.80 22.46
CA PHE A 258 -27.95 6.98 21.62
C PHE A 258 -29.21 7.49 20.90
N ARG A 259 -30.39 6.99 21.28
CA ARG A 259 -31.65 7.32 20.61
C ARG A 259 -31.91 8.83 20.59
N SER A 260 -32.53 9.28 19.50
CA SER A 260 -32.48 10.66 19.03
C SER A 260 -33.03 11.75 19.95
N LEU A 261 -33.73 11.50 21.06
CA LEU A 261 -34.13 12.51 22.07
C LEU A 261 -34.84 11.95 23.32
N ASN A 262 -34.69 12.64 24.45
CA ASN A 262 -35.58 12.56 25.62
C ASN A 262 -36.84 13.43 25.39
N PRO A 263 -38.07 12.88 25.43
CA PRO A 263 -39.30 13.60 25.08
C PRO A 263 -39.67 14.79 26.00
N LEU A 264 -39.10 14.87 27.20
CA LEU A 264 -39.46 15.86 28.22
C LEU A 264 -38.49 17.04 28.32
N THR A 265 -37.22 16.85 27.92
CA THR A 265 -36.17 17.85 28.08
C THR A 265 -35.64 18.42 26.76
N GLY A 266 -35.93 17.77 25.62
CA GLY A 266 -35.50 18.29 24.32
C GLY A 266 -33.99 18.18 24.04
N GLU A 267 -33.25 17.41 24.84
CA GLU A 267 -31.81 17.20 24.65
C GLU A 267 -31.47 15.84 24.02
N ASN A 268 -30.57 15.88 23.04
CA ASN A 268 -29.67 14.78 22.70
C ASN A 268 -28.31 15.39 22.36
N GLU A 269 -27.43 15.51 23.36
CA GLU A 269 -26.18 16.29 23.25
C GLU A 269 -25.04 15.56 22.51
N GLY A 270 -25.30 14.38 21.92
CA GLY A 270 -24.29 13.64 21.15
C GLY A 270 -24.17 14.11 19.71
N LEU A 271 -22.94 14.15 19.17
CA LEU A 271 -22.70 14.30 17.73
C LEU A 271 -23.35 13.16 16.90
N TYR A 272 -23.61 12.01 17.54
CA TYR A 272 -24.03 10.75 16.91
C TYR A 272 -25.40 10.25 17.40
N SER A 273 -26.38 11.14 17.55
CA SER A 273 -27.76 10.72 17.82
C SER A 273 -28.28 9.76 16.73
N VAL A 274 -28.94 8.67 17.13
CA VAL A 274 -29.49 7.66 16.19
C VAL A 274 -31.01 7.56 16.32
N GLU A 275 -31.70 7.20 15.25
CA GLU A 275 -33.13 6.91 15.27
C GLU A 275 -33.40 5.51 14.73
N PRO A 276 -33.75 4.53 15.58
CA PRO A 276 -34.09 3.19 15.13
C PRO A 276 -35.28 3.22 14.17
N ILE A 277 -35.16 2.54 13.04
CA ILE A 277 -36.23 2.39 12.05
C ILE A 277 -36.90 1.04 12.32
N PRO A 278 -38.21 1.01 12.63
CA PRO A 278 -38.94 -0.25 12.82
C PRO A 278 -38.91 -1.10 11.56
N LEU A 279 -38.58 -2.38 11.71
CA LEU A 279 -38.59 -3.35 10.64
C LEU A 279 -39.69 -4.39 10.90
N ALA A 280 -40.38 -4.80 9.84
CA ALA A 280 -41.28 -5.95 9.92
C ALA A 280 -40.46 -7.23 10.18
N PRO A 281 -40.91 -8.13 11.07
CA PRO A 281 -40.27 -9.42 11.23
C PRO A 281 -40.36 -10.21 9.91
N GLU A 282 -39.22 -10.65 9.40
CA GLU A 282 -39.14 -11.48 8.19
C GLU A 282 -38.64 -12.87 8.55
N HIS A 283 -39.33 -13.91 8.05
CA HIS A 283 -39.01 -15.27 8.44
C HIS A 283 -37.61 -15.67 7.95
N GLY A 284 -36.76 -16.10 8.89
CA GLY A 284 -35.39 -16.53 8.57
C GLY A 284 -34.36 -15.42 8.48
N PHE A 285 -34.72 -14.19 8.83
CA PHE A 285 -33.81 -13.05 8.85
C PHE A 285 -33.87 -12.31 10.18
N THR A 286 -32.72 -11.78 10.58
CA THR A 286 -32.59 -10.83 11.68
C THR A 286 -32.01 -9.55 11.13
N ALA A 287 -32.62 -8.41 11.45
CA ALA A 287 -32.17 -7.13 10.93
C ALA A 287 -32.30 -5.99 11.93
N ILE A 288 -31.46 -4.98 11.75
CA ILE A 288 -31.49 -3.70 12.47
C ILE A 288 -31.39 -2.59 11.42
N ALA A 289 -32.21 -1.54 11.57
CA ALA A 289 -32.10 -0.33 10.78
C ALA A 289 -32.10 0.90 11.69
N PHE A 290 -31.30 1.91 11.36
CA PHE A 290 -31.34 3.20 12.06
C PHE A 290 -30.88 4.34 11.16
N ALA A 291 -31.42 5.53 11.40
CA ALA A 291 -31.03 6.77 10.74
C ALA A 291 -30.11 7.62 11.63
N LEU A 292 -29.39 8.55 11.01
CA LEU A 292 -28.58 9.58 11.65
C LEU A 292 -29.27 10.95 11.49
N PRO A 293 -30.31 11.25 12.30
CA PRO A 293 -31.20 12.39 12.08
C PRO A 293 -30.49 13.74 12.15
N ARG A 294 -29.44 13.87 12.96
CA ARG A 294 -28.65 15.10 13.01
C ARG A 294 -27.94 15.38 11.69
N LEU A 295 -27.28 14.39 11.11
CA LEU A 295 -26.66 14.51 9.79
C LEU A 295 -27.72 14.84 8.73
N LEU A 296 -28.86 14.13 8.74
CA LEU A 296 -29.96 14.42 7.83
C LEU A 296 -30.46 15.87 7.95
N ARG A 297 -30.54 16.44 9.15
CA ARG A 297 -30.91 17.86 9.33
C ARG A 297 -29.83 18.83 8.84
N GLU A 298 -28.56 18.52 9.08
CA GLU A 298 -27.44 19.41 8.74
C GLU A 298 -27.15 19.42 7.24
N VAL A 299 -27.17 18.25 6.59
CA VAL A 299 -26.78 18.09 5.18
C VAL A 299 -27.93 17.78 4.24
N GLY A 300 -29.10 17.32 4.73
CA GLY A 300 -30.18 16.77 3.89
C GLY A 300 -30.64 17.68 2.76
N GLY A 301 -30.83 18.97 3.03
CA GLY A 301 -31.22 19.97 2.01
C GLY A 301 -30.13 20.32 1.00
N ARG A 302 -28.92 19.77 1.15
CA ARG A 302 -27.73 20.03 0.32
C ARG A 302 -27.20 18.77 -0.36
N ILE A 303 -27.86 17.63 -0.19
CA ILE A 303 -27.51 16.37 -0.85
C ILE A 303 -27.80 16.50 -2.34
N ARG A 304 -26.83 16.20 -3.20
CA ARG A 304 -27.02 16.19 -4.67
C ARG A 304 -27.38 14.83 -5.21
N GLU A 305 -26.82 13.78 -4.62
CA GLU A 305 -26.99 12.39 -5.03
C GLU A 305 -27.15 11.48 -3.82
N LEU A 306 -27.95 10.43 -3.98
CA LEU A 306 -28.06 9.34 -3.01
C LEU A 306 -27.47 8.08 -3.63
N SER A 307 -26.65 7.37 -2.87
CA SER A 307 -26.12 6.07 -3.25
C SER A 307 -26.36 5.05 -2.15
N LEU A 308 -26.57 3.79 -2.53
CA LEU A 308 -26.63 2.67 -1.60
C LEU A 308 -25.36 1.86 -1.78
N ASP A 309 -24.60 1.72 -0.70
CA ASP A 309 -23.39 0.90 -0.68
C ASP A 309 -23.57 -0.29 0.26
N SER A 310 -22.88 -1.40 -0.02
CA SER A 310 -22.97 -2.61 0.79
C SER A 310 -21.59 -3.18 1.08
N ALA A 311 -21.40 -3.62 2.33
CA ALA A 311 -20.19 -4.28 2.78
C ALA A 311 -20.52 -5.69 3.27
N TRP A 312 -19.77 -6.66 2.76
CA TRP A 312 -19.97 -8.09 3.00
C TRP A 312 -18.82 -8.65 3.83
N ASN A 313 -19.13 -9.56 4.76
CA ASN A 313 -18.13 -10.28 5.56
C ASN A 313 -17.20 -9.36 6.40
N THR A 314 -17.72 -8.22 6.87
CA THR A 314 -16.95 -7.21 7.62
C THR A 314 -17.09 -7.30 9.14
N ASN A 315 -17.94 -8.18 9.66
CA ASN A 315 -18.13 -8.42 11.10
C ASN A 315 -18.12 -9.91 11.45
N GLY A 316 -17.91 -10.21 12.73
CA GLY A 316 -17.79 -11.58 13.26
C GLY A 316 -19.07 -12.40 13.14
N SER A 317 -20.24 -11.74 13.18
CA SER A 317 -21.56 -12.39 13.16
C SER A 317 -22.24 -12.47 11.78
N ARG A 318 -21.49 -12.20 10.70
CA ARG A 318 -21.97 -12.31 9.30
C ARG A 318 -23.18 -11.44 8.95
N TYR A 319 -23.39 -10.33 9.66
CA TYR A 319 -24.35 -9.33 9.20
C TYR A 319 -23.83 -8.68 7.92
N GLU A 320 -24.68 -8.59 6.92
CA GLU A 320 -24.50 -7.75 5.75
C GLU A 320 -24.83 -6.32 6.15
N ILE A 321 -23.96 -5.37 5.80
CA ILE A 321 -24.17 -3.95 6.10
C ILE A 321 -24.52 -3.24 4.81
N TYR A 322 -25.60 -2.49 4.84
CA TYR A 322 -26.04 -1.59 3.78
C TYR A 322 -26.09 -0.19 4.34
N ALA A 323 -25.52 0.78 3.61
CA ALA A 323 -25.51 2.17 4.00
C ALA A 323 -26.11 3.03 2.89
N LEU A 324 -27.13 3.81 3.22
CA LEU A 324 -27.61 4.89 2.35
C LEU A 324 -26.70 6.09 2.58
N LEU A 325 -25.98 6.50 1.55
CA LEU A 325 -25.06 7.61 1.55
C LEU A 325 -25.65 8.78 0.76
N GLY A 326 -25.45 10.00 1.25
CA GLY A 326 -25.70 11.23 0.49
C GLY A 326 -24.39 11.89 0.09
N GLU A 327 -24.28 12.34 -1.17
CA GLU A 327 -23.16 13.18 -1.60
C GLU A 327 -23.34 14.60 -1.05
N PHE A 328 -22.34 15.07 -0.32
CA PHE A 328 -22.24 16.43 0.19
C PHE A 328 -20.80 16.93 0.02
N MET A 329 -20.62 17.91 -0.87
CA MET A 329 -19.33 18.59 -1.11
C MET A 329 -18.19 17.63 -1.53
N GLY A 330 -18.50 16.63 -2.35
CA GLY A 330 -17.58 15.59 -2.80
C GLY A 330 -17.35 14.48 -1.78
N LEU A 331 -18.05 14.49 -0.63
CA LEU A 331 -17.94 13.49 0.42
C LEU A 331 -19.21 12.65 0.51
N GLY A 332 -19.06 11.35 0.74
CA GLY A 332 -20.17 10.45 1.07
C GLY A 332 -20.51 10.55 2.55
N CYS A 333 -21.71 10.99 2.88
CA CYS A 333 -22.21 11.09 4.25
C CYS A 333 -23.21 9.95 4.53
N PRO A 334 -23.00 9.10 5.56
CA PRO A 334 -23.97 8.08 5.91
C PRO A 334 -25.23 8.71 6.51
N LEU A 335 -26.38 8.29 5.98
CA LEU A 335 -27.70 8.80 6.38
C LEU A 335 -28.49 7.74 7.13
N VAL A 336 -28.47 6.51 6.61
CA VAL A 336 -29.19 5.35 7.14
C VAL A 336 -28.27 4.14 7.06
N ILE A 337 -28.27 3.33 8.12
CA ILE A 337 -27.56 2.06 8.17
C ILE A 337 -28.59 0.95 8.37
N PHE A 338 -28.45 -0.11 7.58
CA PHE A 338 -29.22 -1.34 7.66
C PHE A 338 -28.26 -2.51 7.80
N LEU A 339 -28.49 -3.35 8.79
CA LEU A 339 -27.77 -4.59 9.00
C LEU A 339 -28.75 -5.75 8.88
N SER A 340 -28.41 -6.78 8.12
CA SER A 340 -29.22 -8.01 8.01
C SER A 340 -28.37 -9.26 8.06
N SER A 341 -28.85 -10.30 8.72
CA SER A 341 -28.23 -11.62 8.72
C SER A 341 -29.30 -12.69 8.51
N ARG A 342 -28.94 -13.77 7.82
CA ARG A 342 -29.78 -14.96 7.72
C ARG A 342 -29.65 -15.81 8.97
N ILE A 343 -30.78 -16.23 9.52
CA ILE A 343 -30.81 -17.18 10.62
C ILE A 343 -30.31 -18.54 10.09
N PRO A 344 -29.28 -19.15 10.70
CA PRO A 344 -28.79 -20.46 10.27
C PRO A 344 -29.92 -21.51 10.29
N GLY A 345 -30.15 -22.18 9.16
CA GLY A 345 -31.18 -23.22 9.02
C GLY A 345 -32.53 -22.74 8.49
N ALA A 346 -32.71 -21.45 8.21
CA ALA A 346 -33.89 -20.98 7.49
C ALA A 346 -33.87 -21.47 6.03
N LEU A 347 -34.94 -22.14 5.60
CA LEU A 347 -35.13 -22.55 4.20
C LEU A 347 -35.19 -21.30 3.31
N PRO A 348 -34.60 -21.32 2.09
CA PRO A 348 -34.72 -20.21 1.16
C PRO A 348 -36.20 -19.97 0.88
N VAL A 349 -36.65 -18.72 1.10
CA VAL A 349 -37.98 -18.28 0.68
C VAL A 349 -38.05 -18.48 -0.83
N GLY A 350 -38.98 -19.35 -1.25
CA GLY A 350 -39.18 -19.72 -2.64
C GLY A 350 -39.45 -18.49 -3.49
N LYS A 351 -38.96 -18.55 -4.74
CA LYS A 351 -39.52 -17.74 -5.83
C LYS A 351 -41.02 -18.00 -5.84
N ASN A 352 -41.81 -17.02 -5.42
CA ASN A 352 -43.23 -17.03 -5.73
C ASN A 352 -43.37 -16.69 -7.21
N ASP A 353 -44.17 -17.52 -7.88
CA ASP A 353 -44.47 -17.51 -9.32
C ASP A 353 -44.94 -16.16 -9.88
#